data_AF-A0A1I2HGG2-F1
#
_entry.id   AF-A0A1I2HGG2-F1
#
_cell.length_a   1.000
_cell.length_b   1.000
_cell.length_c   1.000
_cell.angle_alpha   90.00
_cell.angle_beta   90.00
_cell.angle_gamma   90.00
#
_symmetry.space_group_name_H-M   'P 1'
#
loop_
_entity.id
_entity.type
_entity.pdbx_description
1 polymer ?
#
loop_
_entity_poly.entity_id
_entity_poly.type
_entity_poly.pdbx_seq_one_letter_code
_entity_poly.pdbx_strand_id
1 'polypeptide(L)'
;MNKNLLRFFLLGITIYLISFSIFFFIIYNNIISDIQEHVEILVAKLKIGSFLIPPLYYAFLYLCSGFSTSTFVLNYTAVFVLAMAVTLKFYTSYSLLKDIVPQAKNDTYALIFCSSLLFLAPIFFPIEDKRMLLGRIGLTIWHNSTLIFVLPFAVWLFRESILFLQSKEVQLKQSAFIIFLGLLNILIKPSFIFIFLPSFFILGIIHYQTKQKLIAITAIVFLLGLMLLVEYYIIYEMSLTTDNSSNRNGIGLGFFKVWNRYSNNILREILISIAFPILFIYLYYQKLKNSIYFQYTILAFIIAFLIAILIHETGTRMYHGNFFWQLIIANYILFLVIGSFLWREIIEKNTLRDILKSPKLLLVLVCYLAHLGSGFLYIFKIFYSESYT
;
A
#
# COMPACT_ATOMS: atom_id res chain seq x y z
N MET A 1 -13.07 -29.57 10.25
CA MET A 1 -12.73 -28.24 9.68
C MET A 1 -12.75 -28.33 8.15
N ASN A 2 -13.43 -27.40 7.46
CA ASN A 2 -13.46 -27.39 5.99
C ASN A 2 -12.03 -27.34 5.43
N LYS A 3 -11.66 -28.24 4.50
CA LYS A 3 -10.29 -28.34 3.95
C LYS A 3 -9.79 -26.99 3.39
N ASN A 4 -10.69 -26.17 2.83
CA ASN A 4 -10.34 -24.85 2.32
C ASN A 4 -10.02 -23.85 3.44
N LEU A 5 -10.74 -23.90 4.55
CA LEU A 5 -10.50 -23.05 5.72
C LEU A 5 -9.15 -23.38 6.37
N LEU A 6 -8.80 -24.67 6.45
CA LEU A 6 -7.48 -25.08 6.94
C LEU A 6 -6.35 -24.55 6.06
N ARG A 7 -6.47 -24.67 4.73
CA ARG A 7 -5.45 -24.15 3.80
C ARG A 7 -5.30 -22.64 3.88
N PHE A 8 -6.42 -21.92 3.99
CA PHE A 8 -6.44 -20.48 4.18
C PHE A 8 -5.66 -20.07 5.44
N PHE A 9 -5.92 -20.74 6.56
CA PHE A 9 -5.24 -20.49 7.83
C PHE A 9 -3.76 -20.85 7.79
N LEU A 10 -3.40 -22.01 7.24
CA LEU A 10 -2.02 -22.46 7.11
C LEU A 10 -1.19 -21.50 6.25
N LEU A 11 -1.74 -21.00 5.14
CA LEU A 11 -1.00 -20.06 4.30
C LEU A 11 -0.82 -18.70 4.99
N GLY A 12 -1.81 -18.26 5.77
CA GLY A 12 -1.66 -17.08 6.62
C GLY A 12 -0.53 -17.23 7.64
N ILE A 13 -0.40 -18.40 8.28
CA ILE A 13 0.73 -18.71 9.16
C ILE A 13 2.05 -18.67 8.39
N THR A 14 2.11 -19.26 7.19
CA THR A 14 3.32 -19.25 6.37
C THR A 14 3.74 -17.81 6.03
N ILE A 15 2.81 -16.95 5.64
CA ILE A 15 3.08 -15.53 5.34
C ILE A 15 3.56 -14.80 6.58
N TYR A 16 2.95 -15.07 7.73
CA TYR A 16 3.38 -14.52 9.00
C TYR A 16 4.83 -14.91 9.32
N LEU A 17 5.18 -16.20 9.22
CA LEU A 17 6.52 -16.70 9.53
C LEU A 17 7.59 -16.16 8.57
N ILE A 18 7.28 -16.07 7.27
CA ILE A 18 8.19 -15.47 6.28
C ILE A 18 8.41 -13.99 6.59
N SER A 19 7.33 -13.24 6.83
CA SER A 19 7.41 -11.80 7.13
C SER A 19 8.16 -11.56 8.45
N PHE A 20 7.87 -12.37 9.48
CA PHE A 20 8.57 -12.36 10.76
C PHE A 20 10.07 -12.57 10.55
N SER A 21 10.47 -13.56 9.75
CA SER A 21 11.88 -13.86 9.48
C SER A 21 12.60 -12.69 8.80
N ILE A 22 11.93 -12.03 7.84
CA ILE A 22 12.48 -10.84 7.15
C ILE A 22 12.67 -9.68 8.14
N PHE A 23 11.64 -9.32 8.91
CA PHE A 23 11.75 -8.21 9.87
C PHE A 23 12.71 -8.53 11.01
N PHE A 24 12.73 -9.76 11.50
CA PHE A 24 13.68 -10.22 12.50
C PHE A 24 15.11 -10.05 12.00
N PHE A 25 15.40 -10.45 10.75
CA PHE A 25 16.72 -10.27 10.16
C PHE A 25 17.12 -8.80 10.03
N ILE A 26 16.20 -7.93 9.61
CA ILE A 26 16.43 -6.47 9.52
C ILE A 26 16.80 -5.90 10.89
N ILE A 27 16.04 -6.24 11.93
CA ILE A 27 16.27 -5.75 13.30
C ILE A 27 17.54 -6.37 13.92
N TYR A 28 17.73 -7.68 13.79
CA TYR A 28 18.85 -8.41 14.39
C TYR A 28 20.20 -7.93 13.85
N ASN A 29 20.30 -7.70 12.54
CA ASN A 29 21.52 -7.21 11.90
C ASN A 29 21.64 -5.68 11.88
N ASN A 30 20.73 -4.96 12.55
CA ASN A 30 20.72 -3.49 12.56
C ASN A 30 20.76 -2.84 11.16
N ILE A 31 20.06 -3.43 10.19
CA ILE A 31 19.91 -2.84 8.85
C ILE A 31 19.13 -1.53 9.01
N ILE A 32 19.80 -0.40 8.74
CA ILE A 32 19.24 0.97 8.87
C ILE A 32 17.91 1.01 8.12
N SER A 33 16.80 1.33 8.80
CA SER A 33 15.46 1.47 8.22
C SER A 33 14.55 2.38 9.04
N ASP A 34 13.43 2.84 8.43
CA ASP A 34 12.43 3.64 9.16
C ASP A 34 11.84 2.87 10.35
N ILE A 35 11.97 1.54 10.42
CA ILE A 35 11.45 0.75 11.55
C ILE A 35 12.17 1.16 12.85
N GLN A 36 13.50 1.15 12.85
CA GLN A 36 14.30 1.56 14.01
C GLN A 36 14.18 3.06 14.25
N GLU A 37 14.19 3.87 13.20
CA GLU A 37 14.04 5.34 13.31
C GLU A 37 12.70 5.70 13.99
N HIS A 38 11.59 5.08 13.58
CA HIS A 38 10.29 5.29 14.21
C HIS A 38 10.26 4.85 15.69
N VAL A 39 11.00 3.81 16.07
CA VAL A 39 11.15 3.39 17.47
C VAL A 39 11.95 4.42 18.27
N GLU A 40 13.03 4.94 17.72
CA GLU A 40 13.85 5.97 18.35
C GLU A 40 13.07 7.27 18.56
N ILE A 41 12.32 7.72 17.54
CA ILE A 41 11.46 8.90 17.64
C ILE A 41 10.36 8.69 18.69
N LEU A 42 9.77 7.49 18.76
CA LEU A 42 8.79 7.14 19.81
C LEU A 42 9.38 7.27 21.21
N VAL A 43 10.53 6.65 21.45
CA VAL A 43 11.21 6.71 22.76
C VAL A 43 11.56 8.15 23.11
N ALA A 44 12.06 8.95 22.15
CA ALA A 44 12.37 10.36 22.36
C ALA A 44 11.13 11.17 22.76
N LYS A 45 9.99 10.96 22.08
CA LYS A 45 8.73 11.66 22.37
C LYS A 45 8.15 11.29 23.73
N LEU A 46 8.19 10.00 24.09
CA LEU A 46 7.74 9.52 25.40
C LEU A 46 8.56 10.12 26.55
N LYS A 47 9.88 10.25 26.39
CA LYS A 47 10.77 10.85 27.40
C LYS A 47 10.42 12.29 27.75
N ILE A 48 9.89 13.06 26.79
CA ILE A 48 9.47 14.46 27.00
C ILE A 48 7.96 14.58 27.32
N GLY A 49 7.28 13.48 27.60
CA GLY A 49 5.84 13.48 27.94
C GLY A 49 4.92 13.81 26.76
N SER A 50 5.38 13.58 25.52
CA SER A 50 4.62 13.86 24.28
C SER A 50 4.37 12.58 23.48
N PHE A 51 3.56 12.68 22.42
CA PHE A 51 3.24 11.55 21.55
C PHE A 51 3.33 11.92 20.06
N LEU A 52 3.56 10.92 19.20
CA LEU A 52 3.67 11.12 17.76
C LEU A 52 2.30 11.28 17.10
N ILE A 53 2.31 12.01 15.98
CA ILE A 53 1.18 12.17 15.08
C ILE A 53 1.67 11.82 13.67
N PRO A 54 1.00 10.91 12.94
CA PRO A 54 -0.22 10.19 13.32
C PRO A 54 0.03 9.16 14.44
N PRO A 55 -0.88 8.97 15.42
CA PRO A 55 -0.56 8.25 16.66
C PRO A 55 -0.70 6.72 16.60
N LEU A 56 -1.55 6.17 15.73
CA LEU A 56 -2.11 4.83 15.95
C LEU A 56 -1.07 3.71 15.81
N TYR A 57 -0.14 3.79 14.86
CA TYR A 57 0.95 2.81 14.77
C TYR A 57 1.81 2.79 16.03
N TYR A 58 2.22 3.98 16.49
CA TYR A 58 3.06 4.12 17.67
C TYR A 58 2.34 3.71 18.96
N ALA A 59 1.05 4.03 19.08
CA ALA A 59 0.23 3.66 20.22
C ALA A 59 0.05 2.15 20.29
N PHE A 60 -0.21 1.51 19.15
CA PHE A 60 -0.32 0.06 19.07
C PHE A 60 1.02 -0.63 19.40
N LEU A 61 2.14 -0.10 18.88
CA LEU A 61 3.47 -0.62 19.19
C LEU A 61 3.79 -0.50 20.69
N TYR A 62 3.54 0.68 21.27
CA TYR A 62 3.77 0.93 22.70
C TYR A 62 2.92 0.02 23.58
N LEU A 63 1.64 -0.15 23.25
CA LEU A 63 0.73 -1.07 23.95
C LEU A 63 1.22 -2.52 23.86
N CYS A 64 1.55 -3.01 22.66
CA CYS A 64 2.02 -4.38 22.46
C CYS A 64 3.37 -4.66 23.15
N SER A 65 4.19 -3.62 23.35
CA SER A 65 5.45 -3.75 24.10
C SER A 65 5.27 -3.81 25.62
N GLY A 66 4.03 -3.72 26.12
CA GLY A 66 3.75 -3.61 27.56
C GLY A 66 4.13 -2.24 28.12
N PHE A 67 3.96 -1.18 27.32
CA PHE A 67 4.34 0.20 27.66
C PHE A 67 5.85 0.36 27.91
N SER A 68 6.68 -0.38 27.18
CA SER A 68 8.14 -0.30 27.30
C SER A 68 8.69 0.94 26.61
N THR A 69 9.70 1.54 27.22
CA THR A 69 10.52 2.63 26.64
C THR A 69 11.90 2.12 26.19
N SER A 70 12.14 0.81 26.26
CA SER A 70 13.35 0.19 25.76
C SER A 70 13.30 0.05 24.24
N THR A 71 14.28 0.65 23.55
CA THR A 71 14.42 0.54 22.09
C THR A 71 14.55 -0.91 21.65
N PHE A 72 15.26 -1.74 22.42
CA PHE A 72 15.38 -3.18 22.17
C PHE A 72 14.00 -3.86 22.17
N VAL A 73 13.21 -3.67 23.24
CA VAL A 73 11.88 -4.31 23.35
C VAL A 73 10.94 -3.83 22.24
N LEU A 74 10.93 -2.53 21.96
CA LEU A 74 10.09 -1.94 20.91
C LEU A 74 10.48 -2.42 19.51
N ASN A 75 11.78 -2.53 19.19
CA ASN A 75 12.24 -3.06 17.91
C ASN A 75 11.78 -4.50 17.68
N TYR A 76 11.92 -5.37 18.69
CA TYR A 76 11.42 -6.74 18.57
C TYR A 76 9.90 -6.82 18.54
N THR A 77 9.18 -5.95 19.26
CA THR A 77 7.72 -5.85 19.16
C THR A 77 7.28 -5.44 17.76
N ALA A 78 8.02 -4.53 17.11
CA ALA A 78 7.74 -4.11 15.74
C ALA A 78 7.81 -5.28 14.76
N VAL A 79 8.73 -6.25 14.94
CA VAL A 79 8.79 -7.48 14.13
C VAL A 79 7.45 -8.22 14.14
N PHE A 80 6.88 -8.48 15.32
CA PHE A 80 5.59 -9.18 15.45
C PHE A 80 4.43 -8.38 14.85
N VAL A 81 4.38 -7.07 15.14
CA VAL A 81 3.32 -6.16 14.68
C VAL A 81 3.32 -6.07 13.16
N LEU A 82 4.48 -5.89 12.53
CA LEU A 82 4.61 -5.75 11.08
C LEU A 82 4.35 -7.08 10.36
N ALA A 83 4.80 -8.21 10.91
CA ALA A 83 4.45 -9.53 10.38
C ALA A 83 2.93 -9.78 10.39
N MET A 84 2.25 -9.34 11.46
CA MET A 84 0.80 -9.41 11.53
C MET A 84 0.11 -8.48 10.53
N ALA A 85 0.63 -7.27 10.32
CA ALA A 85 0.11 -6.34 9.30
C ALA A 85 0.25 -6.89 7.88
N VAL A 86 1.37 -7.53 7.53
CA VAL A 86 1.54 -8.19 6.22
C VAL A 86 0.57 -9.36 6.05
N THR A 87 0.33 -10.13 7.12
CA THR A 87 -0.65 -11.22 7.12
C THR A 87 -2.08 -10.71 6.97
N LEU A 88 -2.43 -9.59 7.61
CA LEU A 88 -3.71 -8.95 7.42
C LEU A 88 -3.85 -8.41 5.99
N LYS A 89 -2.77 -7.83 5.42
CA LYS A 89 -2.74 -7.35 4.03
C LYS A 89 -3.02 -8.48 3.05
N PHE A 90 -2.49 -9.67 3.31
CA PHE A 90 -2.80 -10.87 2.54
C PHE A 90 -4.29 -11.20 2.55
N TYR A 91 -4.91 -11.24 3.74
CA TYR A 91 -6.33 -11.56 3.85
C TYR A 91 -7.25 -10.54 3.19
N THR A 92 -6.98 -9.24 3.36
CA THR A 92 -7.77 -8.19 2.70
C THR A 92 -7.56 -8.20 1.18
N SER A 93 -6.35 -8.51 0.72
CA SER A 93 -6.04 -8.65 -0.72
C SER A 93 -6.74 -9.86 -1.33
N TYR A 94 -6.77 -10.99 -0.63
CA TYR A 94 -7.47 -12.18 -1.08
C TYR A 94 -8.98 -11.97 -1.15
N SER A 95 -9.55 -11.25 -0.16
CA SER A 95 -10.96 -10.86 -0.15
C SER A 95 -11.31 -10.02 -1.39
N LEU A 96 -10.49 -9.02 -1.72
CA LEU A 96 -10.68 -8.22 -2.93
C LEU A 96 -10.55 -9.05 -4.21
N LEU A 97 -9.57 -9.97 -4.27
CA LEU A 97 -9.41 -10.89 -5.41
C LEU A 97 -10.67 -11.74 -5.60
N LYS A 98 -11.29 -12.23 -4.53
CA LYS A 98 -12.53 -13.03 -4.60
C LYS A 98 -13.74 -12.22 -5.05
N ASP A 99 -13.81 -10.93 -4.71
CA ASP A 99 -14.87 -10.06 -5.25
C ASP A 99 -14.71 -9.87 -6.77
N ILE A 100 -13.47 -9.71 -7.25
CA ILE A 100 -13.18 -9.56 -8.68
C ILE A 100 -13.35 -10.90 -9.40
N VAL A 101 -12.95 -12.03 -8.81
CA VAL A 101 -13.00 -13.36 -9.43
C VAL A 101 -13.74 -14.37 -8.53
N PRO A 102 -15.08 -14.30 -8.45
CA PRO A 102 -15.85 -15.19 -7.58
C PRO A 102 -15.74 -16.66 -7.99
N GLN A 103 -15.60 -16.92 -9.29
CA GLN A 103 -15.65 -18.24 -9.90
C GLN A 103 -14.35 -19.06 -9.77
N ALA A 104 -13.38 -18.64 -8.97
CA ALA A 104 -12.14 -19.39 -8.78
C ALA A 104 -12.44 -20.80 -8.22
N LYS A 105 -12.48 -21.81 -9.11
CA LYS A 105 -12.81 -23.21 -8.81
C LYS A 105 -11.88 -23.86 -7.79
N ASN A 106 -10.68 -23.30 -7.60
CA ASN A 106 -9.69 -23.79 -6.65
C ASN A 106 -9.14 -22.63 -5.81
N ASP A 107 -9.65 -22.50 -4.59
CA ASP A 107 -9.22 -21.50 -3.61
C ASP A 107 -7.71 -21.59 -3.31
N THR A 108 -7.07 -22.77 -3.47
CA THR A 108 -5.64 -22.93 -3.15
C THR A 108 -4.74 -22.19 -4.14
N TYR A 109 -5.01 -22.28 -5.44
CA TYR A 109 -4.20 -21.55 -6.42
C TYR A 109 -4.44 -20.04 -6.37
N ALA A 110 -5.67 -19.61 -6.07
CA ALA A 110 -5.98 -18.21 -5.84
C ALA A 110 -5.23 -17.65 -4.61
N LEU A 111 -5.11 -18.46 -3.55
CA LEU A 111 -4.32 -18.12 -2.35
C LEU A 111 -2.82 -18.03 -2.66
N ILE A 112 -2.26 -18.97 -3.43
CA ILE A 112 -0.85 -18.92 -3.86
C ILE A 112 -0.59 -17.69 -4.73
N PHE A 113 -1.46 -17.42 -5.70
CA PHE A 113 -1.37 -16.23 -6.56
C PHE A 113 -1.48 -14.93 -5.76
N CYS A 114 -2.39 -14.87 -4.78
CA CYS A 114 -2.50 -13.71 -3.90
C CYS A 114 -1.23 -13.54 -3.04
N SER A 115 -0.62 -14.64 -2.61
CA SER A 115 0.65 -14.60 -1.87
C SER A 115 1.78 -14.05 -2.72
N SER A 116 1.88 -14.39 -4.02
CA SER A 116 2.93 -13.85 -4.88
C SER A 116 2.83 -12.33 -5.10
N LEU A 117 1.62 -11.75 -5.02
CA LEU A 117 1.44 -10.30 -5.08
C LEU A 117 2.14 -9.56 -3.91
N LEU A 118 2.31 -10.22 -2.76
CA LEU A 118 3.00 -9.64 -1.60
C LEU A 118 4.50 -9.51 -1.84
N PHE A 119 5.07 -10.24 -2.80
CA PHE A 119 6.49 -10.31 -3.07
C PHE A 119 6.86 -9.69 -4.41
N LEU A 120 6.03 -8.80 -4.96
CA LEU A 120 6.38 -8.07 -6.17
C LEU A 120 7.22 -6.82 -5.86
N ALA A 121 8.15 -6.51 -6.76
CA ALA A 121 8.91 -5.27 -6.77
C ALA A 121 9.01 -4.72 -8.20
N PRO A 122 9.43 -3.46 -8.39
CA PRO A 122 9.80 -2.95 -9.72
C PRO A 122 10.81 -3.87 -10.40
N ILE A 123 10.71 -4.02 -11.72
CA ILE A 123 11.69 -4.80 -12.48
C ILE A 123 13.04 -4.09 -12.35
N PHE A 124 14.08 -4.82 -11.94
CA PHE A 124 15.41 -4.24 -11.86
C PHE A 124 16.42 -5.03 -12.68
N PHE A 125 17.32 -4.28 -13.32
CA PHE A 125 18.47 -4.80 -14.05
C PHE A 125 19.55 -3.70 -14.10
N PRO A 126 20.81 -3.98 -13.74
CA PRO A 126 21.36 -5.23 -13.18
C PRO A 126 21.34 -5.25 -11.63
N ILE A 127 21.77 -6.35 -11.00
CA ILE A 127 21.72 -6.57 -9.54
C ILE A 127 22.60 -5.57 -8.76
N GLU A 128 23.64 -5.04 -9.40
CA GLU A 128 24.61 -4.12 -8.82
C GLU A 128 24.06 -2.69 -8.63
N ASP A 129 22.81 -2.44 -9.02
CA ASP A 129 22.17 -1.15 -8.77
C ASP A 129 22.00 -0.91 -7.25
N LYS A 130 22.73 0.08 -6.74
CA LYS A 130 22.69 0.55 -5.34
C LYS A 130 21.40 1.32 -5.00
N ARG A 131 20.44 1.41 -5.93
CA ARG A 131 19.16 2.11 -5.78
C ARG A 131 18.01 1.20 -6.20
N MET A 132 17.83 0.09 -5.51
CA MET A 132 16.82 -0.92 -5.91
C MET A 132 15.38 -0.41 -5.86
N LEU A 133 15.06 0.43 -4.88
CA LEU A 133 13.73 1.04 -4.73
C LEU A 133 13.77 2.57 -4.74
N LEU A 134 14.94 3.17 -4.47
CA LEU A 134 15.11 4.63 -4.51
C LEU A 134 14.85 5.17 -5.91
N GLY A 135 13.88 6.07 -6.03
CA GLY A 135 13.48 6.67 -7.30
C GLY A 135 12.53 5.81 -8.14
N ARG A 136 12.08 4.64 -7.63
CA ARG A 136 11.09 3.76 -8.26
C ARG A 136 9.76 3.80 -7.52
N ILE A 137 8.70 3.41 -8.22
CA ILE A 137 7.40 3.21 -7.59
C ILE A 137 7.37 1.79 -7.02
N GLY A 138 7.80 1.65 -5.76
CA GLY A 138 7.71 0.39 -5.03
C GLY A 138 6.29 -0.20 -4.99
N LEU A 139 6.21 -1.49 -4.66
CA LEU A 139 4.96 -2.23 -4.50
C LEU A 139 4.87 -2.77 -3.08
N THR A 140 5.77 -3.70 -2.76
CA THR A 140 6.04 -4.12 -1.38
C THR A 140 7.34 -3.50 -0.92
N ILE A 141 7.29 -2.84 0.22
CA ILE A 141 8.46 -2.34 0.93
C ILE A 141 8.55 -3.01 2.29
N TRP A 142 9.79 -3.21 2.75
CA TRP A 142 10.10 -3.94 3.99
C TRP A 142 10.78 -3.05 5.04
N HIS A 143 10.92 -1.74 4.78
CA HIS A 143 11.66 -0.80 5.63
C HIS A 143 10.79 0.32 6.24
N ASN A 144 9.58 0.57 5.74
CA ASN A 144 8.71 1.64 6.25
C ASN A 144 7.56 1.07 7.09
N SER A 145 7.72 1.12 8.42
CA SER A 145 6.77 0.47 9.35
C SER A 145 5.35 1.04 9.29
N THR A 146 5.19 2.37 9.20
CA THR A 146 3.86 3.00 9.14
C THR A 146 3.13 2.69 7.83
N LEU A 147 3.85 2.59 6.69
CA LEU A 147 3.25 2.17 5.42
C LEU A 147 2.83 0.70 5.44
N ILE A 148 3.69 -0.17 5.96
CA ILE A 148 3.40 -1.61 6.09
C ILE A 148 2.16 -1.81 6.97
N PHE A 149 2.05 -1.07 8.08
CA PHE A 149 0.93 -1.15 9.00
C PHE A 149 -0.39 -0.62 8.41
N VAL A 150 -0.37 0.44 7.59
CA VAL A 150 -1.60 1.03 7.02
C VAL A 150 -2.17 0.23 5.84
N LEU A 151 -1.33 -0.42 5.04
CA LEU A 151 -1.70 -1.13 3.81
C LEU A 151 -2.91 -2.07 3.92
N PRO A 152 -3.05 -2.95 4.93
CA PRO A 152 -4.24 -3.79 5.06
C PRO A 152 -5.54 -2.98 5.11
N PHE A 153 -5.53 -1.87 5.85
CA PHE A 153 -6.70 -1.00 6.02
C PHE A 153 -6.97 -0.15 4.78
N ALA A 154 -5.93 0.24 4.04
CA ALA A 154 -6.09 0.91 2.75
C ALA A 154 -6.78 0.01 1.72
N VAL A 155 -6.36 -1.25 1.62
CA VAL A 155 -6.99 -2.25 0.74
C VAL A 155 -8.43 -2.52 1.16
N TRP A 156 -8.69 -2.59 2.47
CA TRP A 156 -10.05 -2.81 2.97
C TRP A 156 -10.95 -1.60 2.70
N LEU A 157 -10.47 -0.38 2.95
CA LEU A 157 -11.21 0.84 2.65
C LEU A 157 -11.55 0.93 1.16
N PHE A 158 -10.58 0.63 0.30
CA PHE A 158 -10.78 0.56 -1.15
C PHE A 158 -11.90 -0.43 -1.51
N ARG A 159 -11.83 -1.65 -1.00
CA ARG A 159 -12.84 -2.70 -1.22
C ARG A 159 -14.24 -2.25 -0.77
N GLU A 160 -14.39 -1.82 0.48
CA GLU A 160 -15.70 -1.43 1.02
C GLU A 160 -16.30 -0.25 0.28
N SER A 161 -15.46 0.69 -0.15
CA SER A 161 -15.91 1.84 -0.93
C SER A 161 -16.44 1.42 -2.32
N ILE A 162 -15.86 0.40 -2.96
CA ILE A 162 -16.40 -0.17 -4.19
C ILE A 162 -17.74 -0.86 -3.94
N LEU A 163 -17.83 -1.70 -2.91
CA LEU A 163 -19.07 -2.38 -2.56
C LEU A 163 -20.20 -1.38 -2.26
N PHE A 164 -19.87 -0.28 -1.60
CA PHE A 164 -20.78 0.84 -1.37
C PHE A 164 -21.18 1.52 -2.68
N LEU A 165 -20.25 1.76 -3.62
CA LEU A 165 -20.58 2.31 -4.93
C LEU A 165 -21.43 1.37 -5.79
N GLN A 166 -21.34 0.05 -5.58
CA GLN A 166 -22.17 -0.94 -6.28
C GLN A 166 -23.54 -1.17 -5.63
N SER A 167 -23.69 -0.89 -4.33
CA SER A 167 -24.96 -1.08 -3.62
C SER A 167 -26.05 -0.14 -4.15
N LYS A 168 -27.29 -0.61 -4.24
CA LYS A 168 -28.43 0.25 -4.64
C LYS A 168 -28.85 1.22 -3.53
N GLU A 169 -28.71 0.77 -2.29
CA GLU A 169 -29.17 1.47 -1.10
C GLU A 169 -27.99 1.87 -0.22
N VAL A 170 -28.17 2.97 0.51
CA VAL A 170 -27.21 3.45 1.51
C VAL A 170 -27.45 2.68 2.80
N GLN A 171 -26.45 1.89 3.21
CA GLN A 171 -26.46 1.22 4.50
C GLN A 171 -25.62 2.01 5.50
N LEU A 172 -26.24 2.53 6.56
CA LEU A 172 -25.54 3.32 7.59
C LEU A 172 -24.36 2.56 8.22
N LYS A 173 -24.51 1.26 8.43
CA LYS A 173 -23.43 0.40 8.95
C LYS A 173 -22.21 0.40 8.02
N GLN A 174 -22.43 0.30 6.71
CA GLN A 174 -21.35 0.33 5.72
C GLN A 174 -20.71 1.72 5.65
N SER A 175 -21.50 2.80 5.67
CA SER A 175 -20.98 4.17 5.71
C SER A 175 -20.12 4.41 6.95
N ALA A 176 -20.61 4.00 8.14
CA ALA A 176 -19.87 4.10 9.39
C ALA A 176 -18.58 3.28 9.34
N PHE A 177 -18.62 2.10 8.73
CA PHE A 177 -17.45 1.24 8.58
C PHE A 177 -16.40 1.84 7.62
N ILE A 178 -16.82 2.47 6.52
CA ILE A 178 -15.93 3.23 5.63
C ILE A 178 -15.29 4.41 6.38
N ILE A 179 -16.07 5.16 7.18
CA ILE A 179 -15.53 6.26 8.01
C ILE A 179 -14.52 5.71 9.00
N PHE A 180 -14.83 4.61 9.69
CA PHE A 180 -13.92 3.95 10.63
C PHE A 180 -12.60 3.54 9.96
N LEU A 181 -12.65 2.86 8.83
CA LEU A 181 -11.45 2.50 8.06
C LEU A 181 -10.69 3.75 7.57
N GLY A 182 -11.41 4.80 7.18
CA GLY A 182 -10.85 6.10 6.84
C GLY A 182 -10.05 6.71 7.99
N LEU A 183 -10.64 6.76 9.19
CA LEU A 183 -9.99 7.23 10.41
C LEU A 183 -8.77 6.39 10.78
N LEU A 184 -8.83 5.05 10.64
CA LEU A 184 -7.64 4.20 10.85
C LEU A 184 -6.50 4.61 9.90
N ASN A 185 -6.80 4.87 8.62
CA ASN A 185 -5.78 5.31 7.68
C ASN A 185 -5.21 6.68 8.07
N ILE A 186 -6.05 7.66 8.42
CA ILE A 186 -5.59 8.98 8.91
C ILE A 186 -4.66 8.79 10.11
N LEU A 187 -5.13 8.09 11.15
CA LEU A 187 -4.40 7.94 12.41
C LEU A 187 -3.14 7.06 12.33
N ILE A 188 -2.98 6.23 11.30
CA ILE A 188 -1.74 5.46 11.05
C ILE A 188 -0.81 6.25 10.14
N LYS A 189 -1.28 6.59 8.94
CA LYS A 189 -0.56 7.29 7.88
C LYS A 189 -1.56 7.77 6.81
N PRO A 190 -1.83 9.08 6.69
CA PRO A 190 -2.92 9.62 5.86
C PRO A 190 -2.70 9.47 4.34
N SER A 191 -1.58 8.89 3.91
CA SER A 191 -1.20 8.77 2.49
C SER A 191 -2.32 8.23 1.60
N PHE A 192 -3.00 7.15 2.01
CA PHE A 192 -4.10 6.61 1.20
C PHE A 192 -5.33 7.54 1.14
N ILE A 193 -5.55 8.35 2.18
CA ILE A 193 -6.70 9.26 2.27
C ILE A 193 -6.57 10.41 1.27
N PHE A 194 -5.35 10.89 1.01
CA PHE A 194 -5.09 11.89 -0.03
C PHE A 194 -5.62 11.50 -1.41
N ILE A 195 -5.60 10.19 -1.72
CA ILE A 195 -6.06 9.69 -3.02
C ILE A 195 -7.49 9.16 -2.93
N PHE A 196 -7.90 8.59 -1.79
CA PHE A 196 -9.23 8.07 -1.56
C PHE A 196 -10.30 9.15 -1.67
N LEU A 197 -10.14 10.29 -0.99
CA LEU A 197 -11.17 11.34 -0.97
C LEU A 197 -11.54 11.84 -2.38
N PRO A 198 -10.60 12.30 -3.21
CA PRO A 198 -10.95 12.77 -4.55
C PRO A 198 -11.41 11.63 -5.46
N SER A 199 -10.80 10.44 -5.41
CA SER A 199 -11.21 9.33 -6.28
C SER A 199 -12.59 8.77 -5.94
N PHE A 200 -12.89 8.60 -4.65
CA PHE A 200 -14.20 8.15 -4.17
C PHE A 200 -15.30 9.17 -4.48
N PHE A 201 -15.03 10.47 -4.32
CA PHE A 201 -15.98 11.53 -4.65
C PHE A 201 -16.29 11.58 -6.14
N ILE A 202 -15.25 11.62 -7.00
CA ILE A 202 -15.40 11.68 -8.46
C ILE A 202 -16.16 10.44 -8.96
N LEU A 203 -15.79 9.23 -8.54
CA LEU A 203 -16.54 8.04 -8.92
C LEU A 203 -17.94 8.00 -8.34
N GLY A 204 -18.12 8.55 -7.14
CA GLY A 204 -19.42 8.77 -6.54
C GLY A 204 -20.33 9.61 -7.42
N ILE A 205 -19.79 10.66 -8.05
CA ILE A 205 -20.52 11.50 -9.02
C ILE A 205 -20.76 10.76 -10.35
N ILE A 206 -19.82 9.94 -10.81
CA ILE A 206 -19.99 9.20 -12.08
C ILE A 206 -21.05 8.09 -11.93
N HIS A 207 -21.08 7.44 -10.76
CA HIS A 207 -21.92 6.27 -10.49
C HIS A 207 -23.04 6.53 -9.48
N TYR A 208 -23.41 7.79 -9.20
CA TYR A 208 -24.51 8.04 -8.26
C TYR A 208 -25.81 7.50 -8.86
N GLN A 209 -26.48 6.67 -8.07
CA GLN A 209 -27.77 6.08 -8.44
C GLN A 209 -28.92 6.87 -7.81
N THR A 210 -28.69 7.48 -6.65
CA THR A 210 -29.72 8.18 -5.86
C THR A 210 -29.15 9.43 -5.19
N LYS A 211 -30.01 10.40 -4.86
CA LYS A 211 -29.62 11.59 -4.10
C LYS A 211 -29.09 11.23 -2.71
N GLN A 212 -29.70 10.24 -2.05
CA GLN A 212 -29.24 9.75 -0.74
C GLN A 212 -27.80 9.21 -0.82
N LYS A 213 -27.47 8.50 -1.90
CA LYS A 213 -26.11 7.99 -2.12
C LYS A 213 -25.10 9.12 -2.29
N LEU A 214 -25.42 10.13 -3.10
CA LEU A 214 -24.56 11.30 -3.25
C LEU A 214 -24.36 12.03 -1.91
N ILE A 215 -25.42 12.24 -1.13
CA ILE A 215 -25.33 12.85 0.22
C ILE A 215 -24.41 12.03 1.13
N ALA A 216 -24.55 10.70 1.15
CA ALA A 216 -23.73 9.83 1.97
C ALA A 216 -22.24 9.89 1.55
N ILE A 217 -21.94 9.90 0.25
CA ILE A 217 -20.58 10.04 -0.27
C ILE A 217 -19.99 11.38 0.14
N THR A 218 -20.73 12.48 -0.07
CA THR A 218 -20.30 13.81 0.33
C THR A 218 -20.06 13.90 1.83
N ALA A 219 -20.93 13.31 2.66
CA ALA A 219 -20.76 13.29 4.11
C ALA A 219 -19.50 12.52 4.53
N ILE A 220 -19.26 11.33 3.96
CA ILE A 220 -18.04 10.54 4.23
C ILE A 220 -16.79 11.35 3.85
N VAL A 221 -16.77 11.93 2.64
CA VAL A 221 -15.64 12.71 2.13
C VAL A 221 -15.41 13.95 2.99
N PHE A 222 -16.47 14.66 3.36
CA PHE A 222 -16.41 15.85 4.19
C PHE A 222 -15.86 15.53 5.60
N LEU A 223 -16.38 14.49 6.26
CA LEU A 223 -15.94 14.11 7.60
C LEU A 223 -14.46 13.70 7.63
N LEU A 224 -14.04 12.85 6.68
CA LEU A 224 -12.64 12.43 6.59
C LEU A 224 -11.72 13.57 6.16
N GLY A 225 -12.20 14.46 5.26
CA GLY A 225 -11.48 15.67 4.88
C GLY A 225 -11.28 16.63 6.05
N LEU A 226 -12.29 16.81 6.89
CA LEU A 226 -12.19 17.61 8.12
C LEU A 226 -11.16 17.02 9.09
N MET A 227 -11.16 15.70 9.29
CA MET A 227 -10.18 15.03 10.15
C MET A 227 -8.75 15.17 9.61
N LEU A 228 -8.57 15.12 8.30
CA LEU A 228 -7.28 15.36 7.66
C LEU A 228 -6.80 16.80 7.84
N LEU A 229 -7.72 17.78 7.80
CA LEU A 229 -7.39 19.19 8.09
C LEU A 229 -7.01 19.39 9.56
N VAL A 230 -7.69 18.72 10.49
CA VAL A 230 -7.33 18.72 11.91
C VAL A 230 -5.92 18.16 12.08
N GLU A 231 -5.61 17.02 11.47
CA GLU A 231 -4.27 16.43 11.50
C GLU A 231 -3.20 17.38 10.92
N TYR A 232 -3.48 18.00 9.76
CA TYR A 232 -2.60 19.01 9.16
C TYR A 232 -2.31 20.17 10.15
N TYR A 233 -3.35 20.72 10.76
CA TYR A 233 -3.22 21.82 11.73
C TYR A 233 -2.35 21.41 12.92
N ILE A 234 -2.54 20.20 13.45
CA ILE A 234 -1.73 19.74 14.58
C ILE A 234 -0.26 19.52 14.19
N ILE A 235 0.01 18.98 13.00
CA ILE A 235 1.38 18.71 12.53
C ILE A 235 2.14 20.00 12.21
N TYR A 236 1.54 20.90 11.42
CA TYR A 236 2.25 22.04 10.83
C TYR A 236 2.06 23.35 11.60
N GLU A 237 0.90 23.60 12.22
CA GLU A 237 0.61 24.88 12.89
C GLU A 237 0.87 24.82 14.40
N MET A 238 0.47 23.73 15.06
CA MET A 238 0.67 23.58 16.51
C MET A 238 2.10 23.18 16.91
N SER A 239 2.97 22.82 15.96
CA SER A 239 4.37 22.44 16.19
C SER A 239 4.58 21.38 17.30
N LEU A 240 3.61 20.47 17.50
CA LEU A 240 3.78 19.34 18.44
C LEU A 240 4.86 18.34 17.97
N THR A 241 5.35 18.54 16.74
CA THR A 241 6.49 17.86 16.13
C THR A 241 7.78 18.70 16.22
N THR A 242 8.03 19.34 17.37
CA THR A 242 9.34 19.88 17.83
C THR A 242 10.50 19.75 16.84
N ASP A 243 10.67 20.76 15.98
CA ASP A 243 11.99 21.19 15.53
C ASP A 243 12.09 22.66 15.89
N ASN A 244 12.89 22.98 16.91
CA ASN A 244 13.25 24.35 17.29
C ASN A 244 14.10 25.06 16.22
N SER A 245 14.03 24.63 14.96
CA SER A 245 14.71 25.29 13.86
C SER A 245 13.78 26.34 13.26
N SER A 246 14.32 27.53 13.01
CA SER A 246 13.67 28.67 12.37
C SER A 246 13.14 28.41 10.95
N ASN A 247 13.15 27.16 10.47
CA ASN A 247 12.59 26.74 9.20
C ASN A 247 11.19 26.18 9.42
N ARG A 248 10.16 26.99 9.15
CA ARG A 248 8.78 26.50 9.06
C ARG A 248 8.70 25.44 7.95
N ASN A 249 8.53 24.18 8.36
CA ASN A 249 8.15 23.10 7.46
C ASN A 249 6.72 23.37 6.98
N GLY A 250 6.47 23.24 5.68
CA GLY A 250 5.18 23.50 5.06
C GLY A 250 5.01 22.67 3.78
N ILE A 251 3.97 22.97 3.01
CA ILE A 251 3.67 22.29 1.75
C ILE A 251 4.00 23.23 0.59
N GLY A 252 4.78 22.75 -0.37
CA GLY A 252 5.16 23.46 -1.59
C GLY A 252 4.70 22.74 -2.85
N LEU A 253 4.66 23.50 -3.96
CA LEU A 253 4.46 22.97 -5.30
C LEU A 253 5.79 22.91 -6.04
N GLY A 254 6.08 21.80 -6.69
CA GLY A 254 7.32 21.61 -7.43
C GLY A 254 7.30 20.39 -8.33
N PHE A 255 7.26 20.61 -9.64
CA PHE A 255 7.21 19.55 -10.65
C PHE A 255 8.45 18.65 -10.60
N PHE A 256 8.24 17.35 -10.31
CA PHE A 256 9.27 16.32 -10.11
C PHE A 256 10.38 16.67 -9.11
N LYS A 257 10.17 17.66 -8.24
CA LYS A 257 11.25 18.25 -7.43
C LYS A 257 11.90 17.22 -6.51
N VAL A 258 11.10 16.38 -5.86
CA VAL A 258 11.60 15.29 -4.98
C VAL A 258 12.10 14.11 -5.81
N TRP A 259 11.42 13.75 -6.90
CA TRP A 259 11.77 12.57 -7.70
C TRP A 259 13.12 12.73 -8.41
N ASN A 260 13.43 13.93 -8.91
CA ASN A 260 14.73 14.25 -9.53
C ASN A 260 15.93 14.07 -8.58
N ARG A 261 15.70 14.08 -7.25
CA ARG A 261 16.74 13.76 -6.27
C ARG A 261 17.16 12.29 -6.33
N TYR A 262 16.21 11.41 -6.65
CA TYR A 262 16.36 9.97 -6.52
C TYR A 262 16.55 9.25 -7.85
N SER A 263 16.07 9.82 -8.96
CA SER A 263 16.18 9.25 -10.29
C SER A 263 16.74 10.23 -11.32
N ASN A 264 17.69 9.75 -12.12
CA ASN A 264 18.22 10.46 -13.28
C ASN A 264 17.34 10.25 -14.53
N ASN A 265 16.49 9.23 -14.55
CA ASN A 265 15.60 8.92 -15.68
C ASN A 265 14.24 8.45 -15.16
N ILE A 266 13.39 9.41 -14.82
CA ILE A 266 12.08 9.16 -14.23
C ILE A 266 11.20 8.29 -15.12
N LEU A 267 11.24 8.50 -16.44
CA LEU A 267 10.43 7.71 -17.38
C LEU A 267 10.81 6.22 -17.32
N ARG A 268 12.10 5.90 -17.32
CA ARG A 268 12.58 4.52 -17.14
C ARG A 268 12.08 3.94 -15.83
N GLU A 269 12.24 4.66 -14.72
CA GLU A 269 11.84 4.17 -13.40
C GLU A 269 10.32 3.95 -13.30
N ILE A 270 9.51 4.78 -13.95
CA ILE A 270 8.06 4.55 -14.07
C ILE A 270 7.81 3.27 -14.88
N LEU A 271 8.37 3.15 -16.08
CA LEU A 271 8.12 2.02 -16.98
C LEU A 271 8.45 0.68 -16.33
N ILE A 272 9.58 0.57 -15.62
CA ILE A 272 9.97 -0.68 -14.95
C ILE A 272 9.16 -0.95 -13.67
N SER A 273 8.58 0.08 -13.05
CA SER A 273 7.76 -0.06 -11.84
C SER A 273 6.34 -0.53 -12.16
N ILE A 274 5.81 -0.16 -13.32
CA ILE A 274 4.43 -0.48 -13.74
C ILE A 274 4.36 -1.19 -15.10
N ALA A 275 5.40 -1.92 -15.49
CA ALA A 275 5.48 -2.62 -16.77
C ALA A 275 4.34 -3.63 -16.93
N PHE A 276 4.08 -4.44 -15.89
CA PHE A 276 3.00 -5.43 -15.91
C PHE A 276 1.61 -4.78 -16.05
N PRO A 277 1.21 -3.80 -15.21
CA PRO A 277 -0.07 -3.12 -15.38
C PRO A 277 -0.24 -2.46 -16.74
N ILE A 278 0.77 -1.73 -17.24
CA ILE A 278 0.70 -1.08 -18.56
C ILE A 278 0.46 -2.11 -19.65
N LEU A 279 1.25 -3.17 -19.68
CA LEU A 279 1.15 -4.22 -20.69
C LEU A 279 -0.21 -4.93 -20.65
N PHE A 280 -0.69 -5.27 -19.45
CA PHE A 280 -2.00 -5.93 -19.30
C PHE A 280 -3.13 -5.02 -19.76
N ILE A 281 -3.12 -3.75 -19.34
CA ILE A 281 -4.12 -2.76 -19.74
C ILE A 281 -4.11 -2.60 -21.25
N TYR A 282 -2.94 -2.46 -21.88
CA TYR A 282 -2.83 -2.34 -23.33
C TYR A 282 -3.46 -3.53 -24.07
N LEU A 283 -3.16 -4.76 -23.64
CA LEU A 283 -3.62 -5.98 -24.33
C LEU A 283 -5.08 -6.36 -24.01
N TYR A 284 -5.59 -5.98 -22.84
CA TYR A 284 -6.89 -6.42 -22.30
C TYR A 284 -7.85 -5.27 -21.95
N TYR A 285 -7.59 -4.04 -22.40
CA TYR A 285 -8.39 -2.84 -22.08
C TYR A 285 -9.91 -3.04 -22.23
N GLN A 286 -10.34 -3.71 -23.31
CA GLN A 286 -11.76 -3.93 -23.60
C GLN A 286 -12.46 -4.75 -22.52
N LYS A 287 -11.74 -5.65 -21.83
CA LYS A 287 -12.26 -6.43 -20.70
C LYS A 287 -12.30 -5.64 -19.39
N LEU A 288 -11.52 -4.57 -19.30
CA LEU A 288 -11.31 -3.79 -18.07
C LEU A 288 -12.20 -2.55 -17.98
N LYS A 289 -12.41 -1.84 -19.09
CA LYS A 289 -12.97 -0.48 -19.13
C LYS A 289 -14.30 -0.29 -18.39
N ASN A 290 -15.13 -1.33 -18.32
CA ASN A 290 -16.44 -1.30 -17.68
C ASN A 290 -16.42 -1.74 -16.20
N SER A 291 -15.26 -2.19 -15.69
CA SER A 291 -15.14 -2.59 -14.30
C SER A 291 -14.93 -1.38 -13.40
N ILE A 292 -15.78 -1.22 -12.39
CA ILE A 292 -15.60 -0.19 -11.36
C ILE A 292 -14.29 -0.37 -10.59
N TYR A 293 -13.83 -1.61 -10.38
CA TYR A 293 -12.53 -1.89 -9.77
C TYR A 293 -11.39 -1.28 -10.58
N PHE A 294 -11.43 -1.44 -11.90
CA PHE A 294 -10.43 -0.85 -12.80
C PHE A 294 -10.52 0.67 -12.82
N GLN A 295 -11.71 1.23 -13.00
CA GLN A 295 -11.92 2.69 -13.06
C GLN A 295 -11.43 3.39 -11.78
N TYR A 296 -11.75 2.84 -10.61
CA TYR A 296 -11.30 3.37 -9.33
C TYR A 296 -9.79 3.29 -9.20
N THR A 297 -9.22 2.11 -9.45
CA THR A 297 -7.78 1.90 -9.33
C THR A 297 -6.99 2.87 -10.21
N ILE A 298 -7.40 3.06 -11.47
CA ILE A 298 -6.71 3.98 -12.40
C ILE A 298 -6.86 5.43 -11.96
N LEU A 299 -8.07 5.86 -11.54
CA LEU A 299 -8.27 7.21 -11.05
C LEU A 299 -7.42 7.49 -9.80
N ALA A 300 -7.42 6.57 -8.83
CA ALA A 300 -6.62 6.68 -7.63
C ALA A 300 -5.11 6.71 -7.95
N PHE A 301 -4.63 5.89 -8.89
CA PHE A 301 -3.23 5.89 -9.32
C PHE A 301 -2.83 7.20 -10.01
N ILE A 302 -3.67 7.73 -10.91
CA ILE A 302 -3.41 9.02 -11.59
C ILE A 302 -3.33 10.14 -10.55
N ILE A 303 -4.28 10.21 -9.60
CA ILE A 303 -4.25 11.22 -8.54
C ILE A 303 -3.00 11.05 -7.67
N ALA A 304 -2.65 9.81 -7.28
CA ALA A 304 -1.45 9.53 -6.51
C ALA A 304 -0.19 10.02 -7.22
N PHE A 305 -0.12 9.79 -8.54
CA PHE A 305 0.98 10.22 -9.40
C PHE A 305 1.06 11.75 -9.49
N LEU A 306 -0.08 12.42 -9.71
CA LEU A 306 -0.14 13.88 -9.73
C LEU A 306 0.32 14.50 -8.40
N ILE A 307 -0.12 13.96 -7.26
CA ILE A 307 0.34 14.42 -5.95
C ILE A 307 1.85 14.21 -5.81
N ALA A 308 2.37 13.04 -6.19
CA ALA A 308 3.79 12.71 -6.07
C ALA A 308 4.72 13.57 -6.94
N ILE A 309 4.24 14.07 -8.09
CA ILE A 309 5.04 14.93 -8.97
C ILE A 309 4.84 16.43 -8.68
N LEU A 310 3.72 16.85 -8.08
CA LEU A 310 3.40 18.26 -7.88
C LEU A 310 3.61 18.75 -6.45
N ILE A 311 3.40 17.91 -5.44
CA ILE A 311 3.32 18.34 -4.03
C ILE A 311 4.51 17.77 -3.26
N HIS A 312 5.15 18.61 -2.45
CA HIS A 312 6.25 18.20 -1.58
C HIS A 312 6.25 18.98 -0.26
N GLU A 313 6.86 18.42 0.79
CA GLU A 313 7.17 19.18 2.00
C GLU A 313 8.35 20.15 1.75
N THR A 314 8.38 21.27 2.45
CA THR A 314 9.54 22.18 2.50
C THR A 314 10.42 21.87 3.71
N GLY A 315 11.61 22.48 3.77
CA GLY A 315 12.51 22.35 4.91
C GLY A 315 13.22 21.00 4.98
N THR A 316 13.55 20.56 6.20
CA THR A 316 14.34 19.35 6.46
C THR A 316 13.64 18.09 5.96
N ARG A 317 12.30 18.12 5.90
CA ARG A 317 11.48 16.97 5.54
C ARG A 317 11.29 16.76 4.04
N MET A 318 11.71 17.71 3.21
CA MET A 318 11.45 17.72 1.76
C MET A 318 11.81 16.39 1.08
N TYR A 319 12.95 15.80 1.44
CA TYR A 319 13.44 14.59 0.80
C TYR A 319 12.94 13.28 1.43
N HIS A 320 12.20 13.30 2.55
CA HIS A 320 11.55 12.09 3.05
C HIS A 320 10.43 11.58 2.12
N GLY A 321 10.00 12.41 1.16
CA GLY A 321 9.04 12.00 0.13
C GLY A 321 7.70 11.61 0.73
N ASN A 322 7.21 12.34 1.74
CA ASN A 322 5.96 11.98 2.41
C ASN A 322 4.75 11.97 1.46
N PHE A 323 4.76 12.87 0.48
CA PHE A 323 3.82 12.89 -0.66
C PHE A 323 4.20 11.95 -1.80
N PHE A 324 5.11 10.99 -1.62
CA PHE A 324 5.37 9.92 -2.58
C PHE A 324 4.72 8.60 -2.12
N TRP A 325 4.55 8.41 -0.80
CA TRP A 325 4.07 7.15 -0.23
C TRP A 325 2.66 6.75 -0.69
N GLN A 326 1.78 7.70 -1.02
CA GLN A 326 0.47 7.33 -1.57
C GLN A 326 0.55 6.68 -2.95
N LEU A 327 1.60 6.99 -3.74
CA LEU A 327 1.85 6.35 -5.02
C LEU A 327 2.25 4.88 -4.83
N ILE A 328 2.96 4.54 -3.76
CA ILE A 328 3.28 3.14 -3.40
C ILE A 328 2.01 2.35 -3.05
N ILE A 329 1.11 2.93 -2.24
CA ILE A 329 -0.17 2.30 -1.89
C ILE A 329 -1.03 2.10 -3.13
N ALA A 330 -1.16 3.14 -3.96
CA ALA A 330 -1.92 3.08 -5.21
C ALA A 330 -1.35 2.03 -6.16
N ASN A 331 -0.02 1.91 -6.23
CA ASN A 331 0.64 0.92 -7.07
C ASN A 331 0.38 -0.51 -6.58
N TYR A 332 0.41 -0.76 -5.27
CA TYR A 332 0.03 -2.05 -4.71
C TYR A 332 -1.42 -2.44 -5.11
N ILE A 333 -2.37 -1.51 -4.95
CA ILE A 333 -3.77 -1.74 -5.35
C ILE A 333 -3.89 -1.95 -6.87
N LEU A 334 -3.11 -1.22 -7.67
CA LEU A 334 -3.03 -1.41 -9.13
C LEU A 334 -2.61 -2.83 -9.50
N PHE A 335 -1.52 -3.31 -8.92
CA PHE A 335 -1.05 -4.69 -9.15
C PHE A 335 -2.04 -5.73 -8.62
N LEU A 336 -2.72 -5.46 -7.51
CA LEU A 336 -3.74 -6.36 -6.97
C LEU A 336 -4.95 -6.48 -7.90
N VAL A 337 -5.49 -5.36 -8.37
CA VAL A 337 -6.65 -5.36 -9.28
C VAL A 337 -6.29 -5.93 -10.64
N ILE A 338 -5.21 -5.47 -11.26
CA ILE A 338 -4.76 -6.00 -12.56
C ILE A 338 -4.32 -7.47 -12.45
N GLY A 339 -3.63 -7.83 -11.36
CA GLY A 339 -3.29 -9.21 -11.04
C GLY A 339 -4.53 -10.09 -10.90
N SER A 340 -5.61 -9.59 -10.29
CA SER A 340 -6.87 -10.34 -10.19
C SER A 340 -7.51 -10.57 -11.56
N PHE A 341 -7.41 -9.62 -12.49
CA PHE A 341 -7.83 -9.85 -13.88
C PHE A 341 -6.92 -10.83 -14.63
N LEU A 342 -5.61 -10.78 -14.43
CA LEU A 342 -4.70 -11.80 -14.93
C LEU A 342 -5.09 -13.19 -14.39
N TRP A 343 -5.37 -13.30 -13.09
CA TRP A 343 -5.84 -14.54 -12.49
C TRP A 343 -7.12 -15.06 -13.16
N ARG A 344 -8.07 -14.18 -13.47
CA ARG A 344 -9.27 -14.53 -14.26
C ARG A 344 -8.90 -15.12 -15.62
N GLU A 345 -7.99 -14.49 -16.36
CA GLU A 345 -7.55 -15.00 -17.67
C GLU A 345 -6.86 -16.37 -17.56
N ILE A 346 -6.11 -16.62 -16.48
CA ILE A 346 -5.46 -17.91 -16.23
C ILE A 346 -6.50 -18.99 -15.99
N ILE A 347 -7.49 -18.76 -15.13
CA ILE A 347 -8.51 -19.78 -14.80
C ILE A 347 -9.53 -20.02 -15.91
N GLU A 348 -9.72 -19.06 -16.82
CA GLU A 348 -10.51 -19.24 -18.04
C GLU A 348 -9.83 -20.20 -19.04
N LYS A 349 -8.51 -20.44 -18.89
CA LYS A 349 -7.79 -21.48 -19.64
C LYS A 349 -7.87 -22.80 -18.89
N ASN A 350 -8.37 -23.84 -19.57
CA ASN A 350 -8.58 -25.16 -18.96
C ASN A 350 -7.25 -25.90 -18.73
N THR A 351 -6.23 -25.65 -19.55
CA THR A 351 -4.94 -26.37 -19.47
C THR A 351 -3.73 -25.43 -19.60
N LEU A 352 -2.57 -25.87 -19.08
CA LEU A 352 -1.28 -25.20 -19.32
C LEU A 352 -0.98 -25.05 -20.82
N ARG A 353 -1.39 -26.02 -21.64
CA ARG A 353 -1.23 -25.96 -23.10
C ARG A 353 -2.02 -24.80 -23.71
N ASP A 354 -3.19 -24.48 -23.18
CA ASP A 354 -4.00 -23.35 -23.64
C ASP A 354 -3.41 -21.99 -23.23
N ILE A 355 -2.74 -21.94 -22.08
CA ILE A 355 -1.97 -20.77 -21.65
C ILE A 355 -0.78 -20.55 -22.60
N LEU A 356 0.00 -21.60 -22.86
CA LEU A 356 1.18 -21.53 -23.74
C LEU A 356 0.84 -21.18 -25.19
N LYS A 357 -0.37 -21.51 -25.66
CA LYS A 357 -0.87 -21.12 -26.99
C LYS A 357 -1.33 -19.66 -27.08
N SER A 358 -1.44 -18.94 -25.96
CA SER A 358 -1.89 -17.56 -25.93
C SER A 358 -0.69 -16.61 -25.80
N PRO A 359 -0.16 -16.05 -26.91
CA PRO A 359 1.03 -15.21 -26.86
C PRO A 359 0.82 -13.95 -26.00
N LYS A 360 -0.40 -13.37 -26.01
CA LYS A 360 -0.77 -12.23 -25.17
C LYS A 360 -0.67 -12.56 -23.67
N LEU A 361 -1.22 -13.71 -23.27
CA LEU A 361 -1.20 -14.14 -21.87
C LEU A 361 0.21 -14.51 -21.43
N LEU A 362 0.98 -15.18 -22.29
CA LEU A 362 2.36 -15.53 -22.02
C LEU A 362 3.24 -14.29 -21.80
N LEU A 363 3.11 -13.28 -22.67
CA LEU A 363 3.87 -12.03 -22.56
C LEU A 363 3.58 -11.31 -21.24
N VAL A 364 2.31 -11.23 -20.86
CA VAL A 364 1.88 -10.67 -19.57
C VAL A 364 2.42 -11.47 -18.40
N LEU A 365 2.35 -12.81 -18.45
CA LEU A 365 2.84 -13.68 -17.40
C LEU A 365 4.35 -13.53 -17.20
N VAL A 366 5.13 -13.47 -18.29
CA VAL A 366 6.58 -13.23 -18.23
C VAL A 366 6.87 -11.88 -17.57
N CYS A 367 6.12 -10.83 -17.92
CA CYS A 367 6.27 -9.52 -17.30
C CYS A 367 5.92 -9.55 -15.79
N TYR A 368 4.83 -10.21 -15.41
CA TYR A 368 4.47 -10.43 -14.00
C TYR A 368 5.56 -11.20 -13.24
N LEU A 369 6.08 -12.27 -13.83
CA LEU A 369 7.14 -13.09 -13.25
C LEU A 369 8.47 -12.32 -13.14
N ALA A 370 8.74 -11.36 -14.03
CA ALA A 370 9.89 -10.47 -13.90
C ALA A 370 9.78 -9.57 -12.66
N HIS A 371 8.59 -9.03 -12.36
CA HIS A 371 8.32 -8.29 -11.12
C HIS A 371 8.45 -9.18 -9.88
N LEU A 372 7.99 -10.43 -9.95
CA LEU A 372 8.10 -11.41 -8.86
C LEU A 372 9.55 -11.82 -8.61
N GLY A 373 10.29 -12.16 -9.66
CA GLY A 373 11.71 -12.45 -9.59
C GLY A 373 12.49 -11.27 -9.00
N SER A 374 12.15 -10.05 -9.42
CA SER A 374 12.72 -8.83 -8.83
C SER A 374 12.38 -8.71 -7.34
N GLY A 375 11.15 -8.98 -6.89
CA GLY A 375 10.87 -8.90 -5.46
C GLY A 375 11.61 -9.95 -4.62
N PHE A 376 11.81 -11.17 -5.13
CA PHE A 376 12.67 -12.16 -4.46
C PHE A 376 14.14 -11.73 -4.42
N LEU A 377 14.67 -11.19 -5.51
CA LEU A 377 16.04 -10.71 -5.52
C LEU A 377 16.24 -9.48 -4.62
N TYR A 378 15.22 -8.61 -4.47
CA TYR A 378 15.23 -7.52 -3.49
C TYR A 378 15.31 -8.04 -2.06
N ILE A 379 14.53 -9.06 -1.73
CA ILE A 379 14.62 -9.73 -0.43
C ILE A 379 15.99 -10.39 -0.24
N PHE A 380 16.49 -11.09 -1.25
CA PHE A 380 17.82 -11.68 -1.23
C PHE A 380 18.91 -10.62 -0.98
N LYS A 381 18.82 -9.45 -1.60
CA LYS A 381 19.77 -8.35 -1.35
C LYS A 381 19.71 -7.86 0.10
N ILE A 382 18.53 -7.73 0.70
CA ILE A 382 18.40 -7.39 2.13
C ILE A 382 19.22 -8.38 2.98
N PHE A 383 19.13 -9.68 2.68
CA PHE A 383 19.89 -10.72 3.38
C PHE A 383 21.39 -10.73 3.07
N TYR A 384 21.78 -10.44 1.83
CA TYR A 384 23.17 -10.57 1.37
C TYR A 384 24.01 -9.31 1.63
N SER A 385 23.47 -8.12 1.33
CA SER A 385 24.20 -6.85 1.45
C SER A 385 23.82 -6.05 2.69
N GLU A 386 22.95 -6.59 3.56
CA GLU A 386 22.51 -5.92 4.80
C GLU A 386 21.97 -4.49 4.54
N SER A 387 21.32 -4.30 3.39
CA SER A 387 20.81 -3.02 2.91
C SER A 387 19.58 -3.24 2.03
N TYR A 388 18.56 -2.39 2.18
CA TYR A 388 17.42 -2.33 1.25
C TYR A 388 17.61 -1.32 0.11
N THR A 389 18.70 -0.55 0.13
CA THR A 389 19.05 0.41 -0.92
C THR A 389 19.91 -0.22 -1.99
#